data_AF-A0A2H1KXU0-F1
#
_entry.id   AF-A0A2H1KXU0-F1
#
_cell.length_a   1.000
_cell.length_b   1.000
_cell.length_c   1.000
_cell.angle_alpha   90.00
_cell.angle_beta   90.00
_cell.angle_gamma   90.00
#
_symmetry.space_group_name_H-M   'P 1'
#
loop_
_entity.id
_entity.type
_entity.pdbx_description
1 polymer ?
#
loop_
_entity_poly.entity_id
_entity_poly.type
_entity_poly.pdbx_seq_one_letter_code
_entity_poly.pdbx_strand_id
1 'polypeptide(L)'
;MTGVHDHTKRSADVGDRYRLTRIAFDVISAFGCLRAQGLPGPVIVGILDEHGYSSSSVHNQLVRMVHRSILTSEKVGRVTVYRLGERILS
;
A
#
# COMPACT_ATOMS: atom_id res chain seq x y z
N MET A 1 -23.98 36.36 4.82
CA MET A 1 -24.38 35.00 5.25
C MET A 1 -23.98 34.02 4.15
N THR A 2 -22.80 33.44 4.27
CA THR A 2 -22.28 32.43 3.33
C THR A 2 -22.13 31.14 4.11
N GLY A 3 -23.00 30.17 3.82
CA GLY A 3 -23.10 28.90 4.54
C GLY A 3 -21.87 28.04 4.32
N VAL A 4 -21.12 27.82 5.39
CA VAL A 4 -20.09 26.79 5.51
C VAL A 4 -20.73 25.45 5.15
N HIS A 5 -20.34 24.86 4.02
CA HIS A 5 -20.71 23.49 3.70
C HIS A 5 -19.93 22.57 4.63
N ASP A 6 -20.56 22.23 5.74
CA ASP A 6 -20.15 21.13 6.60
C ASP A 6 -20.31 19.84 5.79
N HIS A 7 -19.24 19.44 5.11
CA HIS A 7 -19.12 18.10 4.55
C HIS A 7 -18.92 17.12 5.69
N THR A 8 -20.01 16.83 6.41
CA THR A 8 -20.06 15.72 7.37
C THR A 8 -19.76 14.45 6.59
N LYS A 9 -18.50 14.00 6.68
CA LYS A 9 -17.97 12.82 6.01
C LYS A 9 -18.77 11.62 6.51
N ARG A 10 -19.74 11.15 5.72
CA ARG A 10 -20.53 9.95 6.01
C ARG A 10 -19.58 8.78 6.29
N SER A 11 -19.41 8.50 7.57
CA SER A 11 -18.76 7.30 8.07
C SER A 11 -19.81 6.19 8.08
N ALA A 12 -20.13 5.69 6.88
CA ALA A 12 -20.85 4.44 6.74
C ALA A 12 -19.83 3.32 6.64
N ASP A 13 -19.99 2.35 7.54
CA ASP A 13 -19.24 1.14 7.81
C ASP A 13 -19.24 0.16 6.61
N VAL A 14 -18.73 0.61 5.46
CA VAL A 14 -18.38 -0.25 4.32
C VAL A 14 -16.87 -0.35 4.30
N GLY A 15 -16.38 -1.24 5.17
CA GLY A 15 -15.04 -1.83 5.21
C GLY A 15 -13.88 -0.91 4.85
N ASP A 16 -13.19 -0.36 5.86
CA ASP A 16 -11.90 0.32 5.72
C ASP A 16 -10.86 -0.51 4.92
N ARG A 17 -11.06 -1.84 4.86
CA ARG A 17 -10.35 -2.81 4.01
C ARG A 17 -10.40 -2.51 2.50
N TYR A 18 -11.47 -1.88 2.00
CA TYR A 18 -11.65 -1.54 0.58
C TYR A 18 -11.20 -0.12 0.24
N ARG A 19 -10.77 0.69 1.22
CA ARG A 19 -10.29 2.07 1.00
C ARG A 19 -8.80 2.13 0.71
N LEU A 20 -8.33 1.25 -0.15
CA LEU A 20 -6.95 1.29 -0.64
C LEU A 20 -6.82 2.34 -1.74
N THR A 21 -5.72 3.09 -1.70
CA THR A 21 -5.33 3.89 -2.87
C THR A 21 -4.96 2.94 -4.01
N ARG A 22 -5.08 3.39 -5.27
CA ARG A 22 -4.74 2.55 -6.42
C ARG A 22 -3.32 1.98 -6.32
N ILE A 23 -2.35 2.83 -5.97
CA ILE A 23 -0.96 2.41 -5.76
C ILE A 23 -0.82 1.35 -4.64
N ALA A 24 -1.62 1.40 -3.56
CA ALA A 24 -1.59 0.39 -2.51
C ALA A 24 -2.16 -0.95 -2.99
N PHE A 25 -3.24 -0.90 -3.76
CA PHE A 25 -3.83 -2.08 -4.38
C PHE A 25 -2.86 -2.74 -5.37
N ASP A 26 -2.15 -1.95 -6.17
CA ASP A 26 -1.18 -2.48 -7.13
C ASP A 26 0.03 -3.11 -6.41
N VAL A 27 0.51 -2.52 -5.30
CA VAL A 27 1.51 -3.16 -4.43
C VAL A 27 1.04 -4.53 -3.93
N ILE A 28 -0.20 -4.64 -3.42
CA ILE A 28 -0.74 -5.91 -2.92
C ILE A 28 -0.88 -6.93 -4.05
N SER A 29 -1.36 -6.47 -5.22
CA SER A 29 -1.54 -7.31 -6.40
C SER A 29 -0.22 -7.92 -6.87
N ALA A 30 0.91 -7.21 -6.75
CA ALA A 30 2.22 -7.75 -7.09
C ALA A 30 2.58 -9.03 -6.31
N PHE A 31 2.20 -9.12 -5.02
CA PHE A 31 2.39 -10.36 -4.23
C PHE A 31 1.61 -11.53 -4.81
N GLY A 32 0.35 -11.29 -5.17
CA GLY A 32 -0.52 -12.30 -5.77
C GLY A 32 -0.04 -12.77 -7.15
N CYS A 33 0.32 -11.83 -8.02
CA CYS A 33 0.83 -12.11 -9.37
C CYS A 33 2.12 -12.95 -9.32
N LEU A 34 3.02 -12.65 -8.39
CA LEU A 34 4.28 -13.38 -8.24
C LEU A 34 4.18 -14.61 -7.33
N ARG A 35 3.01 -14.87 -6.73
CA ARG A 35 2.81 -15.91 -5.70
C ARG A 35 3.88 -15.85 -4.60
N ALA A 36 4.27 -14.63 -4.21
CA ALA A 36 5.35 -14.39 -3.28
C ALA A 36 4.81 -14.05 -1.88
N GLN A 37 5.44 -14.63 -0.85
CA GLN A 37 5.14 -14.28 0.55
C GLN A 37 5.92 -13.03 1.02
N GLY A 38 6.99 -12.67 0.31
CA GLY A 38 7.79 -11.49 0.57
C GLY A 38 8.40 -10.96 -0.72
N LEU A 39 8.43 -9.64 -0.87
CA LEU A 39 8.96 -8.96 -2.05
C LEU A 39 10.04 -7.95 -1.65
N PRO A 40 11.23 -8.00 -2.29
CA PRO A 40 12.23 -6.95 -2.13
C PRO A 40 11.69 -5.60 -2.64
N GLY A 41 11.97 -4.52 -1.92
CA GLY A 41 11.57 -3.16 -2.30
C GLY A 41 11.86 -2.79 -3.76
N PRO A 42 13.07 -3.07 -4.29
CA PRO A 42 13.39 -2.81 -5.70
C PRO A 42 12.52 -3.57 -6.70
N VAL A 43 12.05 -4.78 -6.36
CA VAL A 43 11.14 -5.55 -7.22
C VAL A 43 9.77 -4.88 -7.28
N ILE A 44 9.24 -4.45 -6.13
CA ILE A 44 7.96 -3.72 -6.08
C ILE A 44 8.06 -2.41 -6.87
N VAL A 45 9.17 -1.67 -6.69
CA VAL A 45 9.41 -0.43 -7.43
C VAL A 45 9.48 -0.67 -8.93
N GLY A 46 10.22 -1.69 -9.39
CA GLY A 46 10.33 -2.00 -10.82
C GLY A 46 8.97 -2.34 -11.45
N ILE A 47 8.17 -3.18 -10.81
CA ILE A 47 6.83 -3.55 -11.30
C ILE A 47 5.92 -2.32 -11.37
N LEU A 48 5.95 -1.46 -10.34
CA LEU A 48 5.08 -0.28 -10.31
C LEU A 48 5.58 0.85 -11.23
N ASP A 49 6.87 0.88 -11.57
CA ASP A 49 7.42 1.76 -12.60
C ASP A 49 6.86 1.40 -13.98
N GLU A 50 6.70 0.11 -14.30
CA GLU A 50 6.01 -0.34 -15.51
C GLU A 50 4.53 0.09 -15.55
N HIS A 51 3.92 0.33 -14.38
CA HIS A 51 2.56 0.87 -14.25
C HIS A 51 2.52 2.41 -14.27
N GLY A 52 3.65 3.09 -14.47
CA GLY A 52 3.78 4.54 -14.57
C GLY A 52 3.94 5.27 -13.24
N TYR A 53 4.24 4.56 -12.14
CA TYR A 53 4.51 5.19 -10.84
C TYR A 53 5.98 5.56 -10.69
N SER A 54 6.25 6.76 -10.20
CA SER A 54 7.63 7.15 -9.85
C SER A 54 8.14 6.35 -8.64
N SER A 55 9.43 6.03 -8.62
CA SER A 55 10.05 5.29 -7.49
C SER A 55 9.83 5.98 -6.14
N SER A 56 9.85 7.32 -6.10
CA SER A 56 9.59 8.08 -4.88
C SER A 56 8.16 7.92 -4.38
N SER A 57 7.16 7.91 -5.28
CA SER A 57 5.76 7.68 -4.92
C SER A 57 5.55 6.28 -4.35
N VAL A 58 6.20 5.26 -4.94
CA VAL A 58 6.15 3.88 -4.47
C VAL A 58 6.81 3.74 -3.10
N HIS A 59 8.00 4.30 -2.90
CA HIS A 59 8.68 4.25 -1.60
C HIS A 59 7.87 4.93 -0.48
N ASN A 60 7.33 6.12 -0.75
CA ASN A 60 6.46 6.80 0.21
C ASN A 60 5.22 5.96 0.53
N GLN A 61 4.63 5.32 -0.49
CA GLN A 61 3.48 4.46 -0.29
C GLN A 61 3.82 3.21 0.54
N LEU A 62 4.96 2.57 0.31
CA LEU A 62 5.43 1.42 1.09
C LEU A 62 5.60 1.79 2.56
N VAL A 63 6.22 2.93 2.86
CA VAL A 63 6.35 3.45 4.24
C VAL A 63 4.98 3.65 4.88
N ARG A 64 4.02 4.26 4.15
CA ARG A 64 2.64 4.45 4.65
C ARG A 64 1.92 3.13 4.90
N MET A 65 2.13 2.12 4.06
CA MET A 65 1.53 0.80 4.21
C MET A 65 2.11 0.07 5.43
N VAL A 66 3.42 0.18 5.68
CA VAL A 66 4.04 -0.34 6.90
C VAL A 66 3.47 0.34 8.15
N HIS A 67 3.38 1.67 8.15
CA HIS A 67 2.82 2.43 9.28
C HIS A 67 1.33 2.09 9.56
N ARG A 68 0.59 1.64 8.54
CA ARG A 68 -0.82 1.22 8.68
C ARG A 68 -0.97 -0.27 9.00
N SER A 69 0.14 -0.98 9.20
CA SER A 69 0.20 -2.43 9.41
C SER A 69 -0.39 -3.24 8.25
N ILE A 70 -0.43 -2.63 7.06
CA ILE A 70 -0.81 -3.27 5.80
C ILE A 70 0.34 -4.13 5.28
N LEU A 71 1.58 -3.67 5.49
CA LEU A 71 2.79 -4.44 5.24
C LEU A 71 3.60 -4.57 6.53
N THR A 72 4.43 -5.61 6.60
CA THR A 72 5.60 -5.64 7.48
C THR A 72 6.86 -5.47 6.63
N SER A 73 7.94 -4.99 7.25
CA SER A 73 9.23 -4.83 6.58
C SER A 73 10.35 -5.45 7.40
N GLU A 74 11.30 -6.07 6.71
CA GLU A 74 12.50 -6.67 7.28
C GLU A 74 13.70 -6.26 6.44
N LYS A 75 14.80 -5.87 7.08
CA LYS A 75 16.04 -5.56 6.37
C LYS A 75 16.86 -6.84 6.18
N VAL A 76 17.10 -7.22 4.93
CA VAL A 76 17.93 -8.36 4.54
C VAL A 76 19.15 -7.83 3.79
N GLY A 77 20.27 -7.70 4.50
CA GLY A 77 21.48 -7.08 3.98
C GLY A 77 21.26 -5.61 3.58
N ARG A 78 21.38 -5.31 2.28
CA ARG A 78 21.20 -3.95 1.73
C ARG A 78 19.77 -3.65 1.30
N VAL A 79 18.87 -4.63 1.31
CA VAL A 79 17.52 -4.50 0.76
C VAL A 79 16.48 -4.69 1.86
N THR A 80 15.36 -3.98 1.73
CA THR A 80 14.19 -4.20 2.59
C THR A 80 13.24 -5.16 1.87
N VAL A 81 12.86 -6.24 2.53
CA VAL A 81 11.85 -7.19 2.08
C VAL A 81 10.54 -6.84 2.78
N TYR A 82 9.47 -6.69 1.99
CA TYR A 82 8.12 -6.41 2.49
C TYR A 82 7.28 -7.68 2.46
N ARG A 83 6.40 -7.86 3.44
CA ARG A 83 5.41 -8.96 3.47
C ARG A 83 4.02 -8.38 3.75
N LEU A 84 2.97 -9.06 3.30
CA LEU A 84 1.59 -8.67 3.62
C LEU A 84 1.35 -8.80 5.13
N GLY A 85 0.82 -7.76 5.75
CA GLY A 85 0.41 -7.78 7.15
C GLY A 85 -0.88 -8.56 7.33
N GLU A 86 -1.05 -9.16 8.51
CA GLU A 86 -2.24 -9.94 8.88
C GLU A 86 -3.55 -9.13 8.75
N ARG A 87 -3.47 -7.80 8.87
CA ARG A 87 -4.61 -6.89 8.72
C ARG A 87 -5.28 -6.96 7.34
N ILE A 88 -4.55 -7.32 6.27
CA ILE A 88 -5.16 -7.57 4.96
C ILE A 88 -5.87 -8.93 4.91
N LEU A 89 -5.36 -9.91 5.67
CA LEU A 89 -5.81 -11.31 5.61
C LEU A 89 -7.03 -11.60 6.51
N SER A 90 -7.39 -10.67 7.40
CA SER A 90 -8.54 -10.75 8.31
C SER A 90 -9.78 -10.03 7.78
#